data_AF-A0AA36FJJ8-F1
#
_entry.id   AF-A0AA36FJJ8-F1
#
_cell.length_a   1.000
_cell.length_b   1.000
_cell.length_c   1.000
_cell.angle_alpha   90.00
_cell.angle_beta   90.00
_cell.angle_gamma   90.00
#
_symmetry.space_group_name_H-M   'P 1'
#
loop_
_entity.id
_entity.type
_entity.pdbx_description
1 polymer ?
#
loop_
_entity_poly.entity_id
_entity_poly.type
_entity_poly.pdbx_seq_one_letter_code
_entity_poly.pdbx_strand_id
1 'polypeptide(L)'
;MRLTLVSCFFKKLQHIPGHLTKGKVRLYPYITERMKKKALEDLLREKNNLEILSKSFLSQGEEINHMSERRAQRKTELFRSRPQKTWYKNVVAEDCFKSLNIENFQAMKSGQ
;
A
#
# COMPACT_ATOMS: atom_id res chain seq x y z
N MET A 1 24.23 28.24 -42.87
CA MET A 1 24.52 28.32 -41.41
C MET A 1 23.37 27.76 -40.56
N ARG A 2 23.01 26.48 -40.69
CA ARG A 2 21.98 25.85 -39.83
C ARG A 2 22.59 25.06 -38.66
N LEU A 3 23.76 24.48 -38.88
CA LEU A 3 24.50 23.70 -37.88
C LEU A 3 24.98 24.54 -36.68
N THR A 4 25.27 25.83 -36.89
CA THR A 4 25.65 26.77 -35.83
C THR A 4 24.50 27.13 -34.88
N LEU A 5 23.26 27.18 -35.37
CA LEU A 5 22.09 27.42 -34.52
C LEU A 5 21.76 26.22 -33.63
N VAL A 6 21.89 25.01 -34.18
CA VAL A 6 21.72 23.75 -33.44
C VAL A 6 22.77 23.62 -32.34
N SER A 7 24.04 23.92 -32.62
CA SER A 7 25.11 23.88 -31.61
C SER A 7 24.98 24.97 -30.54
N CYS A 8 24.45 26.15 -30.87
CA CYS A 8 24.09 27.18 -29.88
C CYS A 8 22.97 26.74 -28.92
N PHE A 9 22.06 25.88 -29.37
CA PHE A 9 21.00 25.33 -28.52
C PHE A 9 21.57 24.41 -27.43
N PHE A 10 22.54 23.56 -27.80
CA PHE A 10 23.23 22.67 -26.86
C PHE A 10 24.21 23.40 -25.93
N LYS A 11 24.79 24.54 -26.36
CA LYS A 11 25.69 25.37 -25.55
C LYS A 11 25.02 25.98 -24.30
N LYS A 12 23.68 26.08 -24.25
CA LYS A 12 22.96 26.71 -23.13
C LYS A 12 22.56 25.74 -22.02
N LEU A 13 22.61 24.43 -22.23
CA LEU A 13 22.35 23.46 -21.17
C LEU A 13 23.62 23.29 -20.35
N GLN A 14 23.71 23.99 -19.23
CA GLN A 14 24.81 23.81 -18.27
C GLN A 14 24.88 22.34 -17.87
N HIS A 15 26.02 21.69 -18.12
CA HIS A 15 26.24 20.32 -17.70
C HIS A 15 26.31 20.27 -16.17
N ILE A 16 25.36 19.59 -15.53
CA ILE A 16 25.38 19.32 -14.10
C ILE A 16 26.07 17.98 -13.90
N PRO A 17 27.22 17.93 -13.21
CA PRO A 17 27.96 16.69 -13.01
C PRO A 17 27.19 15.75 -12.08
N GLY A 18 27.10 14.48 -12.45
CA GLY A 18 26.42 13.46 -11.66
C GLY A 18 24.89 13.52 -11.76
N HIS A 19 24.22 13.13 -10.67
CA HIS A 19 22.77 12.96 -10.69
C HIS A 19 22.03 14.28 -10.41
N LEU A 20 21.05 14.63 -11.26
CA LEU A 20 20.37 15.93 -11.22
C LEU A 20 19.73 16.33 -9.88
N THR A 21 19.29 15.37 -9.06
CA THR A 21 18.54 15.62 -7.81
C THR A 21 19.37 15.35 -6.54
N LYS A 22 20.57 14.78 -6.68
CA LYS A 22 21.36 14.24 -5.57
C LYS A 22 22.80 14.75 -5.63
N GLY A 23 23.44 14.86 -4.46
CA GLY A 23 24.82 15.35 -4.36
C GLY A 23 24.92 16.86 -4.15
N LYS A 24 26.17 17.35 -4.10
CA LYS A 24 26.51 18.75 -3.79
C LYS A 24 26.11 19.71 -4.90
N VAL A 25 26.40 19.34 -6.16
CA VAL A 25 26.04 20.12 -7.35
C VAL A 25 24.83 19.45 -7.99
N ARG A 26 23.65 20.03 -7.77
CA ARG A 26 22.36 19.48 -8.22
C ARG A 26 21.45 20.60 -8.70
N LEU A 27 20.45 20.26 -9.49
CA LEU A 27 19.41 21.19 -9.91
C LEU A 27 18.43 21.41 -8.76
N TYR A 28 18.38 22.63 -8.24
CA TYR A 28 17.38 23.01 -7.25
C TYR A 28 16.08 23.40 -7.97
N PRO A 29 14.95 22.72 -7.70
CA PRO A 29 13.68 23.11 -8.28
C PRO A 29 13.26 24.49 -7.73
N TYR A 30 12.73 25.34 -8.61
CA TYR A 30 12.20 26.64 -8.21
C TYR A 30 10.91 26.48 -7.40
N ILE A 31 10.82 27.20 -6.29
CA ILE A 31 9.60 27.22 -5.46
C ILE A 31 8.58 28.14 -6.13
N THR A 32 7.53 27.54 -6.68
CA THR A 32 6.43 28.29 -7.31
C THR A 32 5.39 28.77 -6.30
N GLU A 33 4.63 29.80 -6.66
CA GLU A 33 3.53 30.31 -5.82
C GLU A 33 2.47 29.23 -5.52
N ARG A 34 2.19 28.35 -6.47
CA ARG A 34 1.27 27.22 -6.28
C ARG A 34 1.72 26.29 -5.16
N MET A 35 3.02 26.01 -5.08
CA MET A 35 3.57 25.17 -3.99
C MET A 35 3.43 25.86 -2.64
N LYS A 36 3.67 27.17 -2.58
CA LYS A 36 3.49 27.96 -1.34
C LYS A 36 2.02 27.96 -0.90
N LYS A 37 1.10 28.17 -1.83
CA LYS A 37 -0.34 28.14 -1.55
C LYS A 37 -0.78 26.78 -0.99
N LYS A 38 -0.37 25.68 -1.63
CA LYS A 38 -0.69 24.33 -1.15
C LYS A 38 -0.12 24.07 0.24
N ALA A 39 1.14 24.42 0.48
CA ALA A 39 1.76 24.27 1.79
C ALA A 39 1.01 25.08 2.88
N LEU A 40 0.54 26.29 2.54
CA LEU A 40 -0.27 27.09 3.46
C LEU A 40 -1.62 26.44 3.76
N GLU A 41 -2.31 25.90 2.75
CA GLU A 41 -3.56 25.15 2.93
C GLU A 41 -3.37 23.92 3.83
N ASP A 42 -2.29 23.17 3.62
CA ASP A 42 -1.95 22.01 4.45
C ASP A 42 -1.69 22.41 5.91
N LEU A 43 -0.96 23.51 6.15
CA LEU A 43 -0.71 24.03 7.49
C LEU A 43 -1.98 24.52 8.20
N LEU A 44 -2.87 25.20 7.47
CA LEU A 44 -4.17 25.62 8.03
C LEU A 44 -5.02 24.40 8.41
N ARG A 45 -5.00 23.35 7.59
CA ARG A 45 -5.70 22.10 7.88
C ARG A 45 -5.14 21.42 9.13
N GLU A 46 -3.82 21.36 9.26
CA GLU A 46 -3.16 20.80 10.44
C GLU A 46 -3.53 21.56 11.70
N LYS A 47 -3.50 22.90 11.65
CA LYS A 47 -3.94 23.76 12.77
C LYS A 47 -5.38 23.45 13.19
N ASN A 48 -6.30 23.34 12.22
CA ASN A 48 -7.71 23.05 12.51
C ASN A 48 -7.88 21.65 13.11
N ASN A 49 -7.14 20.65 12.60
CA ASN A 49 -7.16 19.30 13.15
C ASN A 49 -6.66 19.28 14.61
N LEU A 50 -5.60 20.01 14.91
CA LEU A 50 -5.08 20.12 16.28
C LEU A 50 -6.10 20.76 17.22
N GLU A 51 -6.82 21.78 16.76
CA GLU A 51 -7.88 22.39 17.58
C GLU A 51 -9.01 21.39 17.86
N ILE A 52 -9.44 20.63 16.87
CA ILE A 52 -10.47 19.59 17.04
C ILE A 52 -9.99 18.52 18.03
N LEU A 53 -8.77 18.00 17.83
CA LEU A 53 -8.19 16.95 18.66
C LEU A 53 -7.91 17.40 20.09
N SER A 54 -7.70 18.70 20.32
CA SER A 54 -7.51 19.25 21.66
C SER A 54 -8.76 19.19 22.53
N LYS A 55 -9.95 19.08 21.92
CA LYS A 55 -11.24 19.04 22.60
C LYS A 55 -11.73 17.59 22.68
N SER A 56 -11.11 16.80 23.56
CA SER A 56 -11.51 15.41 23.81
C SER A 56 -12.85 15.35 24.55
N PHE A 57 -13.76 14.47 24.10
CA PHE A 57 -15.06 14.26 24.74
C PHE A 57 -14.97 13.43 26.02
N LEU A 58 -14.08 12.43 26.04
CA LEU A 58 -13.82 11.59 27.20
C LEU A 58 -12.48 11.97 27.82
N SER A 59 -12.41 11.88 29.15
CA SER A 59 -11.15 11.89 29.86
C SER A 59 -10.40 10.58 29.65
N GLN A 60 -9.08 10.60 29.81
CA GLN A 60 -8.25 9.41 29.65
C GLN A 60 -8.69 8.26 30.57
N GLY A 61 -9.20 8.56 31.77
CA GLY A 61 -9.71 7.55 32.71
C GLY A 61 -10.96 6.83 32.21
N GLU A 62 -11.86 7.55 31.52
CA GLU A 62 -13.11 7.02 30.98
C GLU A 62 -12.90 6.23 29.68
N GLU A 63 -11.85 6.55 28.91
CA GLU A 63 -11.52 5.83 27.69
C GLU A 63 -10.90 4.44 27.96
N ILE A 64 -10.22 4.29 29.09
CA ILE A 64 -9.54 3.03 29.45
C ILE A 64 -10.56 1.90 29.55
N ASN A 65 -10.32 0.83 28.77
CA ASN A 65 -11.09 -0.42 28.73
C ASN A 65 -12.52 -0.35 28.16
N HIS A 66 -13.06 0.80 27.75
CA HIS A 66 -14.43 0.90 27.20
C HIS A 66 -14.65 0.03 25.93
N MET A 67 -13.59 -0.29 25.17
CA MET A 67 -13.68 -1.03 23.91
C MET A 67 -12.81 -2.31 23.86
N SER A 68 -12.26 -2.74 24.99
CA SER A 68 -11.30 -3.86 25.04
C SER A 68 -11.94 -5.18 24.62
N GLU A 69 -13.12 -5.50 25.16
CA GLU A 69 -13.84 -6.75 24.89
C GLU A 69 -14.29 -6.85 23.43
N ARG A 70 -14.87 -5.76 22.90
CA ARG A 70 -15.32 -5.72 21.50
C ARG A 70 -14.16 -5.83 20.52
N ARG A 71 -13.00 -5.26 20.84
CA ARG A 71 -11.78 -5.42 20.01
C ARG A 71 -11.25 -6.85 20.05
N ALA A 72 -11.28 -7.50 21.21
CA ALA A 72 -10.86 -8.88 21.36
C ALA A 72 -11.77 -9.83 20.55
N GLN A 73 -13.10 -9.70 20.70
CA GLN A 73 -14.10 -10.48 19.95
C GLN A 73 -13.97 -10.29 18.43
N ARG A 74 -13.84 -9.04 17.97
CA ARG A 74 -13.69 -8.78 16.53
C ARG A 74 -12.41 -9.39 15.95
N LYS A 75 -11.29 -9.35 16.69
CA LYS A 75 -10.04 -9.98 16.25
C LYS A 75 -10.19 -11.50 16.17
N THR A 76 -10.75 -12.14 17.19
CA THR A 76 -10.92 -13.60 17.19
C THR A 76 -11.87 -14.07 16.09
N GLU A 77 -12.96 -13.34 15.83
CA GLU A 77 -13.89 -13.62 14.73
C GLU A 77 -13.26 -13.46 13.35
N LEU A 78 -12.44 -12.41 13.15
CA LEU A 78 -11.69 -12.22 11.90
C LEU A 78 -10.63 -13.32 11.68
N PHE A 79 -10.00 -13.81 12.75
CA PHE A 79 -9.06 -14.92 12.66
C PHE A 79 -9.76 -16.25 12.38
N ARG A 80 -10.95 -16.48 12.96
CA ARG A 80 -11.75 -17.69 12.71
C ARG A 80 -12.36 -17.75 11.32
N SER A 81 -12.82 -16.62 10.79
CA SER A 81 -13.48 -16.54 9.48
C SER A 81 -12.50 -16.43 8.30
N ARG A 82 -11.22 -16.14 8.56
CA ARG A 82 -10.21 -16.12 7.51
C ARG A 82 -9.87 -17.55 7.09
N PRO A 83 -10.14 -17.94 5.83
CA PRO A 83 -9.63 -19.21 5.33
C PRO A 83 -8.11 -19.22 5.46
N GLN A 84 -7.55 -20.29 6.02
CA GLN A 84 -6.10 -20.45 6.06
C GLN A 84 -5.60 -20.42 4.62
N LYS A 85 -4.74 -19.44 4.30
CA LYS A 85 -4.04 -19.39 3.02
C LYS A 85 -3.02 -20.52 3.00
N THR A 86 -3.46 -21.73 2.67
CA THR A 86 -2.55 -22.80 2.30
C THR A 86 -1.98 -22.49 0.93
N TRP A 87 -0.67 -22.63 0.76
CA TRP A 87 -0.02 -22.38 -0.53
C TRP A 87 -0.46 -23.38 -1.61
N TYR A 88 -0.95 -24.54 -1.16
CA TYR A 88 -1.58 -25.55 -1.98
C TYR A 88 -3.09 -25.30 -2.05
N LYS A 89 -3.66 -25.29 -3.26
CA LYS A 89 -5.10 -25.51 -3.45
C LYS A 89 -5.43 -26.82 -2.73
N ASN A 90 -6.53 -26.88 -2.00
CA ASN A 90 -7.04 -28.13 -1.45
C ASN A 90 -7.30 -29.07 -2.63
N VAL A 91 -6.29 -29.86 -3.02
CA VAL A 91 -6.47 -30.92 -4.00
C VAL A 91 -7.23 -31.99 -3.25
N VAL A 92 -8.55 -32.03 -3.47
CA VAL A 92 -9.39 -33.11 -2.96
C VAL A 92 -8.84 -34.39 -3.58
N ALA A 93 -8.68 -35.46 -2.80
CA ALA A 93 -8.11 -36.71 -3.31
C ALA A 93 -8.83 -37.20 -4.59
N GLU A 94 -10.12 -36.92 -4.69
CA GLU A 94 -10.97 -37.14 -5.87
C GLU A 94 -10.42 -36.52 -7.17
N ASP A 95 -9.81 -35.33 -7.12
CA ASP A 95 -9.21 -34.69 -8.29
C ASP A 95 -7.92 -35.41 -8.74
N CYS A 96 -7.17 -36.01 -7.81
CA CYS A 96 -6.03 -36.88 -8.15
C CYS A 96 -6.50 -38.18 -8.84
N PHE A 97 -7.68 -38.68 -8.48
CA PHE A 97 -8.25 -39.89 -9.08
C PHE A 97 -8.89 -39.63 -10.44
N LYS A 98 -9.28 -38.40 -10.79
CA LYS A 98 -9.80 -38.07 -12.14
C LYS A 98 -8.75 -38.22 -13.24
N SER A 99 -7.47 -37.96 -12.93
CA SER A 99 -6.37 -38.14 -13.90
C SER A 99 -5.95 -39.60 -14.09
N LEU A 100 -6.34 -40.48 -13.16
CA LEU A 100 -6.22 -41.91 -13.32
C LEU A 100 -7.55 -42.36 -13.92
N ASN A 101 -7.62 -42.60 -15.23
CA ASN A 101 -8.80 -43.20 -15.89
C ASN A 101 -9.07 -44.61 -15.34
N ILE A 102 -9.54 -44.71 -14.09
CA ILE A 102 -10.05 -45.93 -13.51
C ILE A 102 -11.54 -45.90 -13.79
N GLU A 103 -11.91 -46.32 -14.99
CA GLU A 103 -13.30 -46.58 -15.37
C GLU A 103 -13.95 -47.70 -14.52
N ASN A 104 -13.22 -48.31 -13.58
CA ASN A 104 -13.63 -49.53 -12.89
C ASN A 104 -13.70 -49.42 -11.36
N PHE A 105 -14.01 -48.25 -10.77
CA PHE A 105 -14.22 -48.20 -9.31
C PHE A 105 -15.56 -48.81 -8.85
N GLN A 106 -16.49 -49.08 -9.76
CA GLN A 106 -17.70 -49.86 -9.44
C GLN A 106 -17.41 -51.36 -9.20
N ALA A 107 -16.25 -51.88 -9.61
CA ALA A 107 -15.89 -53.30 -9.41
C ALA A 107 -15.34 -53.62 -8.01
N MET A 108 -14.97 -52.61 -7.20
CA MET A 108 -14.46 -52.84 -5.83
C MET A 108 -15.54 -52.83 -4.75
N LYS A 109 -16.75 -52.34 -5.05
CA LYS A 109 -17.88 -52.35 -4.09
C LYS A 109 -18.73 -53.62 -4.15
N SER A 110 -18.55 -54.49 -5.15
CA SER A 110 -19.30 -55.74 -5.31
C SER A 110 -18.55 -56.98 -4.79
N GLY A 111 -17.39 -56.78 -4.16
CA GLY A 111 -16.54 -57.86 -3.64
C GLY A 111 -16.36 -57.81 -2.13
N GLN A 112 -17.43 -57.64 -1.36
CA GLN A 112 -17.65 -58.16 0.01
C GLN A 112 -19.07 -57.85 0.48
#